data_AF-A0A935BNL9-F1
#
_entry.id   AF-A0A935BNL9-F1
#
_cell.length_a   1.000
_cell.length_b   1.000
_cell.length_c   1.000
_cell.angle_alpha   90.00
_cell.angle_beta   90.00
_cell.angle_gamma   90.00
#
_symmetry.space_group_name_H-M   'P 1'
#
loop_
_entity.id
_entity.type
_entity.pdbx_description
1 polymer ?
#
loop_
_entity_poly.entity_id
_entity_poly.type
_entity_poly.pdbx_seq_one_letter_code
_entity_poly.pdbx_strand_id
1 'polypeptide(L)'
;MADTAPVFPKLLPLPAISRPAHIPVAAPADVKSAADLPSRFFLGDLAPESFKTQKKGWSAEWHDAEGHFARYRYAEHLSSLEMAYAGDELVTLITAERFSELGQSIQNIHPGAWLAKLGERLEPAYNLRVFPHREEDAVGGDFPDGHLLSLVMPVAADRLMDLFNLHKRLQTDASIKTGVDAYLRLAYSIVNYLEGRNPTMLTHPVGLVMHHVNALGTPAADMPAREEDSEGSVAWTLRRSHYLYIAHIHLRDAARCIERLAEAGFIGRKAGAEGYPDGPEFAAALLPFGYEYAAKNAWWFDPAGRRRMFYPSFADPDERNALAANSGEVFIKSLIRDAQKTASQFKAEIVREFMAGMAGGEPVPQSMH
;
A
#
# COMPACT_ATOMS: atom_id res chain seq x y z
N MET A 1 -37.12 5.63 15.21
CA MET A 1 -35.86 6.29 15.60
C MET A 1 -35.34 6.98 14.34
N ALA A 2 -34.79 8.19 14.46
CA ALA A 2 -34.32 8.92 13.28
C ALA A 2 -33.26 8.08 12.56
N ASP A 3 -33.53 7.78 11.29
CA ASP A 3 -32.80 6.87 10.40
C ASP A 3 -31.53 7.56 9.89
N THR A 4 -30.62 7.90 10.80
CA THR A 4 -29.34 8.52 10.44
C THR A 4 -28.33 7.44 10.12
N ALA A 5 -27.95 7.35 8.85
CA ALA A 5 -26.91 6.43 8.38
C ALA A 5 -25.66 6.47 9.28
N PRO A 6 -25.01 5.33 9.53
CA PRO A 6 -23.83 5.26 10.38
C PRO A 6 -22.72 6.19 9.87
N VAL A 7 -22.26 7.10 10.73
CA VAL A 7 -21.21 8.06 10.38
C VAL A 7 -19.86 7.47 10.77
N PHE A 8 -19.12 7.00 9.77
CA PHE A 8 -17.74 6.56 9.93
C PHE A 8 -16.78 7.76 9.79
N PRO A 9 -15.74 7.88 10.65
CA PRO A 9 -14.67 8.84 10.42
C PRO A 9 -14.04 8.63 9.04
N LYS A 10 -14.02 9.69 8.23
CA LYS A 10 -13.53 9.61 6.85
C LYS A 10 -12.03 9.40 6.75
N LEU A 11 -11.27 9.89 7.72
CA LEU A 11 -9.82 9.95 7.66
C LEU A 11 -9.24 9.74 9.05
N LEU A 12 -8.25 8.86 9.16
CA LEU A 12 -7.56 8.52 10.41
C LEU A 12 -6.05 8.69 10.18
N PRO A 13 -5.38 9.64 10.85
CA PRO A 13 -3.93 9.75 10.78
C PRO A 13 -3.26 8.52 11.41
N LEU A 14 -2.09 8.15 10.90
CA LEU A 14 -1.18 7.25 11.61
C LEU A 14 0.11 8.00 11.96
N PRO A 15 0.80 7.63 13.05
CA PRO A 15 2.02 8.31 13.43
C PRO A 15 3.12 8.04 12.41
N ALA A 16 3.66 9.11 11.80
CA ALA A 16 4.77 9.00 10.88
C ALA A 16 5.98 8.33 11.55
N ILE A 17 6.59 7.37 10.85
CA ILE A 17 7.78 6.67 11.30
C ILE A 17 8.98 7.37 10.70
N SER A 18 9.70 8.13 11.53
CA SER A 18 10.93 8.79 11.10
C SER A 18 12.14 7.91 11.34
N ARG A 19 13.02 7.86 10.34
CA ARG A 19 14.34 7.24 10.41
C ARG A 19 15.37 8.24 9.92
N PRO A 20 15.83 9.20 10.73
CA PRO A 20 16.84 10.15 10.27
C PRO A 20 18.14 9.40 9.95
N ALA A 21 18.70 9.66 8.77
CA ALA A 21 20.01 9.13 8.40
C ALA A 21 21.13 9.99 8.98
N HIS A 22 22.25 9.35 9.32
CA HIS A 22 23.45 10.09 9.69
C HIS A 22 24.19 10.49 8.42
N ILE A 23 24.33 11.80 8.18
CA ILE A 23 25.01 12.39 7.03
C ILE A 23 26.09 13.33 7.60
N PRO A 24 27.33 12.83 7.78
CA PRO A 24 28.38 13.55 8.51
C PRO A 24 28.83 14.83 7.80
N VAL A 25 28.94 14.78 6.47
CA VAL A 25 29.29 15.94 5.64
C VAL A 25 28.21 16.19 4.59
N ALA A 26 28.03 17.45 4.20
CA ALA A 26 26.98 17.82 3.26
C ALA A 26 27.36 17.56 1.79
N ALA A 27 28.63 17.74 1.44
CA ALA A 27 29.12 17.68 0.08
C ALA A 27 29.99 16.44 -0.17
N PRO A 28 29.84 15.75 -1.31
CA PRO A 28 30.72 14.65 -1.69
C PRO A 28 32.22 15.02 -1.74
N ALA A 29 32.54 16.28 -2.05
CA ALA A 29 33.92 16.79 -2.10
C ALA A 29 34.63 16.78 -0.73
N ASP A 30 33.87 16.86 0.35
CA ASP A 30 34.39 16.99 1.72
C ASP A 30 34.77 15.64 2.33
N VAL A 31 34.32 14.53 1.74
CA VAL A 31 34.59 13.17 2.22
C VAL A 31 36.09 12.87 2.14
N LYS A 32 36.68 12.48 3.27
CA LYS A 32 38.09 12.03 3.39
C LYS A 32 38.20 10.57 3.81
N SER A 33 37.16 10.02 4.42
CA SER A 33 37.11 8.66 4.94
C SER A 33 35.70 8.09 4.89
N ALA A 34 35.57 6.78 5.18
CA ALA A 34 34.26 6.14 5.33
C ALA A 34 33.39 6.79 6.43
N ALA A 35 34.00 7.38 7.47
CA ALA A 35 33.27 8.03 8.56
C ALA A 35 32.59 9.34 8.13
N ASP A 36 32.93 9.88 6.96
CA ASP A 36 32.31 11.08 6.39
C ASP A 36 31.07 10.75 5.55
N LEU A 37 30.77 9.47 5.31
CA LEU A 37 29.72 9.03 4.40
C LEU A 37 28.35 8.87 5.07
N PRO A 38 27.25 9.02 4.30
CA PRO A 38 25.92 8.65 4.75
C PRO A 38 25.87 7.21 5.26
N SER A 39 25.25 6.99 6.42
CA SER A 39 25.12 5.64 7.00
C SER A 39 24.31 4.67 6.14
N ARG A 40 23.42 5.21 5.30
CA ARG A 40 22.61 4.48 4.31
C ARG A 40 22.48 5.30 3.04
N PHE A 41 22.26 4.63 1.93
CA PHE A 41 22.20 5.24 0.61
C PHE A 41 21.41 4.36 -0.36
N PHE A 42 20.24 4.86 -0.76
CA PHE A 42 19.22 4.30 -1.64
C PHE A 42 18.81 2.86 -1.33
N LEU A 43 19.65 1.89 -1.69
CA LEU A 43 19.34 0.48 -1.57
C LEU A 43 19.97 -0.19 -0.35
N GLY A 44 20.93 0.43 0.33
CA GLY A 44 21.75 -0.26 1.34
C GLY A 44 22.25 0.58 2.50
N ASP A 45 22.93 -0.10 3.43
CA ASP A 45 23.72 0.49 4.51
C ASP A 45 25.20 0.49 4.11
N LEU A 46 25.96 1.48 4.61
CA LEU A 46 27.36 1.67 4.22
C LEU A 46 28.18 0.43 4.58
N ALA A 47 28.97 -0.07 3.62
CA ALA A 47 30.04 -1.03 3.84
C ALA A 47 31.37 -0.26 4.02
N PRO A 48 31.85 0.04 5.24
CA PRO A 48 32.96 0.99 5.45
C PRO A 48 34.26 0.54 4.77
N GLU A 49 34.49 -0.76 4.69
CA GLU A 49 35.64 -1.39 4.03
C GLU A 49 35.66 -1.21 2.51
N SER A 50 34.51 -0.87 1.90
CA SER A 50 34.42 -0.60 0.46
C SER A 50 35.01 0.76 0.07
N PHE A 51 35.24 1.65 1.06
CA PHE A 51 35.74 2.99 0.82
C PHE A 51 37.15 2.97 0.21
N LYS A 52 37.32 3.65 -0.92
CA LYS A 52 38.59 3.76 -1.63
C LYS A 52 38.82 5.20 -2.05
N THR A 53 39.95 5.77 -1.63
CA THR A 53 40.47 7.01 -2.21
C THR A 53 40.96 6.76 -3.62
N GLN A 54 40.65 7.67 -4.53
CA GLN A 54 41.08 7.65 -5.92
C GLN A 54 41.83 8.95 -6.24
N LYS A 55 42.57 8.98 -7.35
CA LYS A 55 43.37 10.14 -7.75
C LYS A 55 42.58 11.46 -7.81
N LYS A 56 41.29 11.41 -8.12
CA LYS A 56 40.39 12.57 -8.29
C LYS A 56 39.10 12.48 -7.47
N GLY A 57 39.10 11.72 -6.37
CA GLY A 57 37.89 11.54 -5.57
C GLY A 57 37.89 10.24 -4.79
N TRP A 58 36.73 9.59 -4.70
CA TRP A 58 36.55 8.38 -3.89
C TRP A 58 35.41 7.52 -4.41
N SER A 59 35.34 6.28 -3.94
CA SER A 59 34.19 5.40 -4.16
C SER A 59 33.85 4.66 -2.88
N ALA A 60 32.57 4.35 -2.70
CA ALA A 60 32.07 3.49 -1.62
C ALA A 60 30.80 2.76 -2.08
N GLU A 61 30.43 1.75 -1.32
CA GLU A 61 29.28 0.88 -1.56
C GLU A 61 28.37 0.80 -0.34
N TRP A 62 27.09 0.66 -0.62
CA TRP A 62 26.02 0.47 0.35
C TRP A 62 25.25 -0.79 -0.02
N HIS A 63 25.16 -1.75 0.89
CA HIS A 63 24.60 -3.07 0.64
C HIS A 63 23.41 -3.31 1.58
N ASP A 64 22.43 -4.09 1.14
CA ASP A 64 21.44 -4.66 2.05
C ASP A 64 21.61 -6.18 2.23
N ALA A 65 20.84 -6.74 3.15
CA ALA A 65 20.88 -8.16 3.46
C ALA A 65 20.37 -9.06 2.32
N GLU A 66 19.70 -8.50 1.32
CA GLU A 66 19.17 -9.22 0.16
C GLU A 66 20.12 -9.16 -1.05
N GLY A 67 21.30 -8.53 -0.88
CA GLY A 67 22.31 -8.39 -1.93
C GLY A 67 22.02 -7.24 -2.90
N HIS A 68 21.05 -6.38 -2.62
CA HIS A 68 20.90 -5.12 -3.33
C HIS A 68 22.05 -4.19 -2.96
N PHE A 69 22.52 -3.40 -3.91
CA PHE A 69 23.58 -2.44 -3.61
C PHE A 69 23.46 -1.14 -4.38
N ALA A 70 24.05 -0.10 -3.81
CA ALA A 70 24.37 1.14 -4.48
C ALA A 70 25.87 1.40 -4.35
N ARG A 71 26.55 1.72 -5.44
CA ARG A 71 27.95 2.16 -5.47
C ARG A 71 27.97 3.59 -5.98
N TYR A 72 28.53 4.48 -5.18
CA TYR A 72 28.73 5.87 -5.57
C TYR A 72 30.22 6.14 -5.74
N ARG A 73 30.58 6.70 -6.89
CA ARG A 73 31.93 7.15 -7.19
C ARG A 73 31.91 8.64 -7.44
N TYR A 74 32.54 9.38 -6.56
CA TYR A 74 32.78 10.80 -6.73
C TYR A 74 34.06 11.04 -7.54
N ALA A 75 33.98 11.88 -8.57
CA ALA A 75 35.14 12.29 -9.37
C ALA A 75 35.07 13.77 -9.77
N GLU A 76 35.19 14.66 -8.78
CA GLU A 76 35.15 16.13 -8.92
C GLU A 76 33.86 16.61 -9.61
N HIS A 77 33.89 16.75 -10.93
CA HIS A 77 32.82 17.33 -11.74
C HIS A 77 31.77 16.32 -12.22
N LEU A 78 32.08 15.02 -12.23
CA LEU A 78 31.20 14.00 -12.77
C LEU A 78 31.27 12.74 -11.91
N SER A 79 30.20 12.47 -11.17
CA SER A 79 30.09 11.27 -10.34
C SER A 79 29.36 10.17 -11.10
N SER A 80 29.54 8.92 -10.69
CA SER A 80 28.74 7.80 -11.19
C SER A 80 28.00 7.14 -10.05
N LEU A 81 26.75 6.77 -10.32
CA LEU A 81 25.92 5.94 -9.47
C LEU A 81 25.65 4.62 -10.18
N GLU A 82 26.03 3.54 -9.55
CA GLU A 82 25.69 2.19 -9.93
C GLU A 82 24.76 1.62 -8.87
N MET A 83 23.68 0.96 -9.30
CA MET A 83 22.71 0.33 -8.41
C MET A 83 22.33 -1.03 -8.97
N ALA A 84 22.12 -2.01 -8.09
CA ALA A 84 21.58 -3.29 -8.46
C ALA A 84 20.44 -3.70 -7.53
N TYR A 85 19.32 -4.12 -8.13
CA TYR A 85 18.16 -4.63 -7.40
C TYR A 85 17.70 -5.95 -8.02
N ALA A 86 17.64 -7.01 -7.20
CA ALA A 86 17.31 -8.36 -7.65
C ALA A 86 18.07 -8.82 -8.92
N GLY A 87 19.34 -8.44 -9.05
CA GLY A 87 20.21 -8.77 -10.20
C GLY A 87 20.03 -7.89 -11.44
N ASP A 88 19.12 -6.92 -11.42
CA ASP A 88 18.99 -5.90 -12.45
C ASP A 88 19.85 -4.68 -12.12
N GLU A 89 20.80 -4.37 -13.00
CA GLU A 89 21.83 -3.35 -12.79
C GLU A 89 21.54 -2.07 -13.58
N LEU A 90 21.81 -0.94 -12.95
CA LEU A 90 21.74 0.38 -13.55
C LEU A 90 23.05 1.13 -13.25
N VAL A 91 23.61 1.76 -14.27
CA VAL A 91 24.72 2.71 -14.13
C VAL A 91 24.33 4.04 -14.75
N THR A 92 24.49 5.13 -14.01
CA THR A 92 24.24 6.47 -14.52
C THR A 92 25.29 7.46 -14.03
N LEU A 93 25.39 8.58 -14.75
CA LEU A 93 26.24 9.70 -14.39
C LEU A 93 25.40 10.74 -13.65
N ILE A 94 25.96 11.28 -12.57
CA ILE A 94 25.28 12.24 -11.71
C ILE A 94 26.19 13.43 -11.42
N THR A 95 25.60 14.61 -11.46
CA THR A 95 26.18 15.86 -10.99
C THR A 95 25.44 16.29 -9.73
N ALA A 96 26.10 16.26 -8.58
CA ALA A 96 25.56 16.76 -7.33
C ALA A 96 26.68 17.40 -6.51
N GLU A 97 26.46 18.64 -6.09
CA GLU A 97 27.37 19.37 -5.20
C GLU A 97 27.11 18.97 -3.75
N ARG A 98 25.87 18.58 -3.43
CA ARG A 98 25.44 18.13 -2.10
C ARG A 98 24.80 16.76 -2.17
N PHE A 99 24.97 15.96 -1.13
CA PHE A 99 24.32 14.65 -1.02
C PHE A 99 22.79 14.75 -1.13
N SER A 100 22.19 15.80 -0.56
CA SER A 100 20.73 16.03 -0.63
C SER A 100 20.19 16.21 -2.05
N GLU A 101 21.03 16.64 -3.01
CA GLU A 101 20.62 16.84 -4.40
C GLU A 101 20.47 15.51 -5.15
N LEU A 102 21.10 14.44 -4.66
CA LEU A 102 21.02 13.10 -5.26
C LEU A 102 19.59 12.54 -5.24
N GLY A 103 18.70 13.07 -4.39
CA GLY A 103 17.28 12.73 -4.42
C GLY A 103 16.61 13.08 -5.77
N GLN A 104 17.00 14.20 -6.40
CA GLN A 104 16.50 14.57 -7.73
C GLN A 104 16.98 13.60 -8.80
N SER A 105 18.20 13.07 -8.65
CA SER A 105 18.73 12.08 -9.57
C SER A 105 17.97 10.76 -9.51
N ILE A 106 17.54 10.34 -8.32
CA ILE A 106 16.67 9.17 -8.16
C ILE A 106 15.32 9.35 -8.83
N GLN A 107 14.74 10.54 -8.79
CA GLN A 107 13.47 10.83 -9.47
C GLN A 107 13.59 10.77 -11.01
N ASN A 108 14.80 10.82 -11.57
CA ASN A 108 15.03 10.61 -13.00
C ASN A 108 15.33 9.14 -13.36
N ILE A 109 15.40 8.25 -12.38
CA ILE A 109 15.67 6.83 -12.57
C ILE A 109 14.37 6.07 -12.44
N HIS A 110 13.95 5.42 -13.51
CA HIS A 110 12.68 4.74 -13.57
C HIS A 110 12.75 3.34 -12.93
N PRO A 111 12.03 3.04 -11.83
CA PRO A 111 12.20 1.79 -11.10
C PRO A 111 11.39 0.62 -11.69
N GLY A 112 10.86 0.74 -12.92
CA GLY A 112 9.90 -0.21 -13.48
C GLY A 112 10.39 -1.67 -13.56
N ALA A 113 11.64 -1.91 -13.96
CA ALA A 113 12.23 -3.24 -13.95
C ALA A 113 12.31 -3.82 -12.53
N TRP A 114 12.64 -3.00 -11.54
CA TRP A 114 12.74 -3.40 -10.14
C TRP A 114 11.36 -3.66 -9.51
N LEU A 115 10.33 -2.87 -9.85
CA LEU A 115 8.95 -3.18 -9.46
C LEU A 115 8.47 -4.49 -10.08
N ALA A 116 8.80 -4.78 -11.34
CA ALA A 116 8.45 -6.04 -11.98
C ALA A 116 9.08 -7.23 -11.24
N LYS A 117 10.37 -7.14 -10.89
CA LYS A 117 11.08 -8.15 -10.08
C LYS A 117 10.47 -8.31 -8.69
N LEU A 118 10.06 -7.20 -8.06
CA LEU A 118 9.36 -7.25 -6.79
C LEU A 118 8.00 -7.94 -6.93
N GLY A 119 7.27 -7.71 -8.02
CA GLY A 119 6.03 -8.41 -8.36
C GLY A 119 6.22 -9.91 -8.57
N GLU A 120 7.22 -10.31 -9.35
CA GLU A 120 7.60 -11.72 -9.55
C GLU A 120 7.83 -12.45 -8.22
N ARG A 121 8.38 -11.75 -7.22
CA ARG A 121 8.62 -12.30 -5.88
C ARG A 121 7.38 -12.29 -4.99
N LEU A 122 6.65 -11.18 -4.92
CA LEU A 122 5.62 -10.98 -3.91
C LEU A 122 4.23 -11.49 -4.32
N GLU A 123 3.85 -11.33 -5.59
CA GLU A 123 2.51 -11.75 -6.04
C GLU A 123 2.26 -13.26 -5.93
N PRO A 124 3.27 -14.15 -6.04
CA PRO A 124 3.07 -15.58 -5.75
C PRO A 124 2.94 -15.90 -4.26
N ALA A 125 3.48 -15.06 -3.37
CA ALA A 125 3.51 -15.32 -1.93
C ALA A 125 2.30 -14.72 -1.18
N TYR A 126 1.79 -13.60 -1.67
CA TYR A 126 0.79 -12.79 -0.95
C TYR A 126 -0.44 -12.49 -1.81
N ASN A 127 -1.56 -12.19 -1.15
CA ASN A 127 -2.76 -11.62 -1.75
C ASN A 127 -2.53 -10.14 -2.06
N LEU A 128 -1.70 -9.89 -3.08
CA LEU A 128 -1.16 -8.59 -3.47
C LEU A 128 -1.12 -8.49 -4.99
N ARG A 129 -1.38 -7.29 -5.51
CA ARG A 129 -1.09 -6.90 -6.88
C ARG A 129 0.03 -5.87 -6.91
N VAL A 130 1.06 -6.07 -7.72
CA VAL A 130 2.07 -5.04 -8.02
C VAL A 130 1.71 -4.40 -9.35
N PHE A 131 1.50 -3.09 -9.34
CA PHE A 131 1.20 -2.34 -10.56
C PHE A 131 2.48 -2.05 -11.32
N PRO A 132 2.48 -2.22 -12.66
CA PRO A 132 3.63 -1.84 -13.46
C PRO A 132 3.85 -0.33 -13.35
N HIS A 133 5.11 0.08 -13.33
CA HIS A 133 5.50 1.47 -13.47
C HIS A 133 5.67 1.77 -14.96
N ARG A 134 4.91 2.74 -15.48
CA ARG A 134 4.89 3.15 -16.90
C ARG A 134 5.77 4.37 -17.11
N GLU A 135 6.31 4.55 -18.31
CA GLU A 135 7.24 5.66 -18.63
C GLU A 135 6.68 7.05 -18.28
N GLU A 136 5.36 7.23 -18.35
CA GLU A 136 4.67 8.47 -17.99
C GLU A 136 4.36 8.64 -16.50
N ASP A 137 4.53 7.58 -15.69
CA ASP A 137 4.25 7.62 -14.26
C ASP A 137 5.30 8.48 -13.55
N ALA A 138 4.85 9.24 -12.55
CA ALA A 138 5.76 9.98 -11.69
C ALA A 138 6.68 9.02 -10.93
N VAL A 139 7.94 9.42 -10.77
CA VAL A 139 8.90 8.70 -9.92
C VAL A 139 9.03 9.46 -8.61
N GLY A 140 8.52 8.85 -7.53
CA GLY A 140 8.77 9.31 -6.17
C GLY A 140 10.11 8.79 -5.66
N GLY A 141 10.77 9.61 -4.86
CA GLY A 141 11.97 9.19 -4.14
C GLY A 141 12.69 10.37 -3.51
N ASP A 142 13.56 10.06 -2.56
CA ASP A 142 14.33 11.06 -1.84
C ASP A 142 15.71 10.53 -1.44
N PHE A 143 16.53 11.45 -0.95
CA PHE A 143 17.81 11.13 -0.35
C PHE A 143 17.63 11.01 1.18
N PRO A 144 18.18 9.98 1.83
CA PRO A 144 19.03 8.92 1.28
C PRO A 144 18.31 7.61 0.98
N ASP A 145 16.98 7.58 0.89
CA ASP A 145 16.22 6.33 1.00
C ASP A 145 15.80 5.73 -0.35
N GLY A 146 15.97 6.48 -1.45
CA GLY A 146 15.79 5.99 -2.80
C GLY A 146 14.34 6.08 -3.25
N HIS A 147 13.92 5.14 -4.10
CA HIS A 147 12.57 5.13 -4.69
C HIS A 147 11.49 4.93 -3.65
N LEU A 148 10.46 5.78 -3.71
CA LEU A 148 9.27 5.69 -2.89
C LEU A 148 8.17 4.93 -3.63
N LEU A 149 7.43 4.10 -2.92
CA LEU A 149 6.28 3.32 -3.40
C LEU A 149 5.05 3.61 -2.54
N SER A 150 3.87 3.30 -3.08
CA SER A 150 2.60 3.43 -2.36
C SER A 150 1.97 2.05 -2.17
N LEU A 151 1.81 1.61 -0.93
CA LEU A 151 1.06 0.41 -0.57
C LEU A 151 -0.36 0.80 -0.18
N VAL A 152 -1.34 0.21 -0.85
CA VAL A 152 -2.77 0.38 -0.54
C VAL A 152 -3.40 -0.95 -0.17
N MET A 153 -4.22 -0.99 0.88
CA MET A 153 -4.80 -2.25 1.37
C MET A 153 -6.12 -2.02 2.09
N PRO A 154 -7.17 -2.81 1.81
CA PRO A 154 -8.42 -2.75 2.54
C PRO A 154 -8.25 -3.28 3.97
N VAL A 155 -8.85 -2.58 4.93
CA VAL A 155 -8.77 -2.86 6.36
C VAL A 155 -10.17 -2.94 6.93
N ALA A 156 -10.43 -4.02 7.65
CA ALA A 156 -11.67 -4.17 8.40
C ALA A 156 -11.74 -3.14 9.54
N ALA A 157 -12.91 -2.52 9.73
CA ALA A 157 -13.10 -1.49 10.73
C ALA A 157 -12.80 -1.99 12.15
N ASP A 158 -13.10 -3.25 12.46
CA ASP A 158 -12.78 -3.88 13.74
C ASP A 158 -11.27 -4.11 13.96
N ARG A 159 -10.45 -4.16 12.90
CA ARG A 159 -8.99 -4.35 12.96
C ARG A 159 -8.19 -3.04 12.97
N LEU A 160 -8.83 -1.88 12.94
CA LEU A 160 -8.13 -0.58 12.86
C LEU A 160 -7.16 -0.33 14.04
N MET A 161 -7.54 -0.70 15.27
CA MET A 161 -6.67 -0.55 16.44
C MET A 161 -5.45 -1.49 16.36
N ASP A 162 -5.63 -2.70 15.84
CA ASP A 162 -4.54 -3.65 15.64
C ASP A 162 -3.55 -3.12 14.62
N LEU A 163 -4.04 -2.51 13.53
CA LEU A 163 -3.21 -1.91 12.51
C LEU A 163 -2.45 -0.70 13.06
N PHE A 164 -3.12 0.17 13.82
CA PHE A 164 -2.47 1.29 14.50
C PHE A 164 -1.31 0.80 15.40
N ASN A 165 -1.55 -0.24 16.20
CA ASN A 165 -0.54 -0.82 17.07
C ASN A 165 0.60 -1.48 16.27
N LEU A 166 0.29 -2.18 15.18
CA LEU A 166 1.31 -2.74 14.28
C LEU A 166 2.17 -1.64 13.67
N HIS A 167 1.55 -0.60 13.11
CA HIS A 167 2.24 0.52 12.50
C HIS A 167 3.19 1.18 13.51
N LYS A 168 2.74 1.40 14.76
CA LYS A 168 3.63 1.87 15.83
C LYS A 168 4.80 0.92 16.11
N ARG A 169 4.59 -0.40 16.07
CA ARG A 169 5.68 -1.37 16.27
C ARG A 169 6.72 -1.35 15.16
N LEU A 170 6.35 -0.96 13.94
CA LEU A 170 7.32 -0.77 12.84
C LEU A 170 8.35 0.31 13.20
N GLN A 171 8.01 1.29 14.06
CA GLN A 171 8.97 2.28 14.57
C GLN A 171 10.11 1.65 15.38
N THR A 172 9.93 0.46 15.94
CA THR A 172 10.99 -0.27 16.66
C THR A 172 11.55 -1.44 15.87
N ASP A 173 11.05 -1.69 14.66
CA ASP A 173 11.56 -2.75 13.79
C ASP A 173 12.89 -2.31 13.16
N ALA A 174 13.97 -3.00 13.55
CA ALA A 174 15.33 -2.72 13.07
C ALA A 174 15.59 -3.19 11.63
N SER A 175 14.71 -4.05 11.08
CA SER A 175 14.76 -4.50 9.69
C SER A 175 14.21 -3.47 8.72
N ILE A 176 13.39 -2.52 9.19
CA ILE A 176 12.90 -1.37 8.43
C ILE A 176 13.84 -0.18 8.66
N LYS A 177 14.62 0.15 7.63
CA LYS A 177 15.69 1.16 7.70
C LYS A 177 15.22 2.55 7.33
N THR A 178 14.16 2.66 6.55
CA THR A 178 13.64 3.91 5.97
C THR A 178 12.39 4.40 6.68
N GLY A 179 12.01 5.66 6.41
CA GLY A 179 10.79 6.23 6.97
C GLY A 179 9.52 5.57 6.39
N VAL A 180 8.43 5.62 7.15
CA VAL A 180 7.11 5.19 6.66
C VAL A 180 6.09 6.27 7.03
N ASP A 181 5.40 6.80 6.03
CA ASP A 181 4.25 7.68 6.21
C ASP A 181 2.99 6.90 5.88
N ALA A 182 1.92 7.05 6.66
CA ALA A 182 0.68 6.35 6.36
C ALA A 182 -0.56 7.03 6.97
N TYR A 183 -1.71 6.69 6.41
CA TYR A 183 -3.01 7.07 6.93
C TYR A 183 -4.07 6.07 6.48
N LEU A 184 -5.25 6.15 7.08
CA LEU A 184 -6.42 5.40 6.66
C LEU A 184 -7.49 6.36 6.17
N ARG A 185 -8.13 6.03 5.05
CA ARG A 185 -9.32 6.75 4.57
C ARG A 185 -10.49 5.80 4.40
N LEU A 186 -11.70 6.28 4.64
CA LEU A 186 -12.91 5.56 4.24
C LEU A 186 -13.08 5.73 2.74
N ALA A 187 -12.81 4.66 1.99
CA ALA A 187 -12.88 4.63 0.54
C ALA A 187 -14.04 3.75 0.05
N TYR A 188 -14.34 3.87 -1.24
CA TYR A 188 -15.26 2.99 -1.96
C TYR A 188 -14.50 2.20 -3.02
N SER A 189 -14.83 0.92 -3.15
CA SER A 189 -14.45 0.11 -4.29
C SER A 189 -15.66 -0.64 -4.84
N ILE A 190 -15.49 -1.17 -6.04
CA ILE A 190 -16.45 -2.02 -6.71
C ILE A 190 -15.82 -3.39 -6.90
N VAL A 191 -16.59 -4.44 -6.64
CA VAL A 191 -16.18 -5.82 -6.90
C VAL A 191 -17.23 -6.45 -7.81
N ASN A 192 -16.80 -6.91 -8.98
CA ASN A 192 -17.65 -7.67 -9.89
C ASN A 192 -17.38 -9.16 -9.67
N TYR A 193 -18.39 -9.90 -9.19
CA TYR A 193 -18.34 -11.34 -8.99
C TYR A 193 -18.93 -12.04 -10.22
N LEU A 194 -18.07 -12.59 -11.10
CA LEU A 194 -18.52 -13.24 -12.34
C LEU A 194 -19.37 -14.48 -12.05
N GLU A 195 -20.52 -14.58 -12.71
CA GLU A 195 -21.44 -15.71 -12.55
C GLU A 195 -20.79 -17.03 -12.99
N GLY A 196 -21.09 -18.12 -12.26
CA GLY A 196 -20.55 -19.45 -12.53
C GLY A 196 -19.08 -19.67 -12.15
N ARG A 197 -18.37 -18.63 -11.68
CA ARG A 197 -16.94 -18.71 -11.32
C ARG A 197 -16.63 -18.57 -9.84
N ASN A 198 -17.63 -18.21 -9.02
CA ASN A 198 -17.47 -17.95 -7.60
C ASN A 198 -18.12 -19.05 -6.74
N PRO A 199 -17.66 -19.25 -5.48
CA PRO A 199 -18.34 -20.12 -4.53
C PRO A 199 -19.82 -19.76 -4.38
N THR A 200 -20.69 -20.75 -4.16
CA THR A 200 -22.16 -20.58 -4.12
C THR A 200 -22.64 -19.50 -3.15
N MET A 201 -21.94 -19.29 -2.03
CA MET A 201 -22.30 -18.23 -1.07
C MET A 201 -22.19 -16.80 -1.64
N LEU A 202 -21.40 -16.62 -2.70
CA LEU A 202 -21.12 -15.33 -3.36
C LEU A 202 -21.90 -15.16 -4.68
N THR A 203 -22.84 -16.07 -4.99
CA THR A 203 -23.68 -15.99 -6.19
C THR A 203 -25.07 -15.41 -5.90
N HIS A 204 -25.31 -14.94 -4.68
CA HIS A 204 -26.58 -14.34 -4.25
C HIS A 204 -26.35 -12.93 -3.68
N PRO A 205 -27.15 -11.92 -4.05
CA PRO A 205 -26.92 -10.52 -3.65
C PRO A 205 -26.88 -10.34 -2.14
N VAL A 206 -27.78 -10.98 -1.39
CA VAL A 206 -27.76 -10.91 0.08
C VAL A 206 -26.52 -11.59 0.68
N GLY A 207 -26.08 -12.71 0.09
CA GLY A 207 -24.87 -13.40 0.52
C GLY A 207 -23.61 -12.55 0.34
N LEU A 208 -23.55 -11.80 -0.77
CA LEU A 208 -22.48 -10.84 -1.04
C LEU A 208 -22.44 -9.68 -0.04
N VAL A 209 -23.60 -9.10 0.30
CA VAL A 209 -23.69 -8.05 1.31
C VAL A 209 -23.23 -8.59 2.67
N MET A 210 -23.75 -9.74 3.10
CA MET A 210 -23.38 -10.34 4.39
C MET A 210 -21.89 -10.70 4.45
N HIS A 211 -21.34 -11.28 3.37
CA HIS A 211 -19.92 -11.58 3.25
C HIS A 211 -19.06 -10.34 3.46
N HIS A 212 -19.39 -9.23 2.78
CA HIS A 212 -18.66 -7.98 2.90
C HIS A 212 -18.82 -7.31 4.26
N VAL A 213 -20.05 -7.18 4.76
CA VAL A 213 -20.34 -6.54 6.04
C VAL A 213 -19.67 -7.30 7.19
N ASN A 214 -19.71 -8.63 7.16
CA ASN A 214 -19.02 -9.45 8.16
C ASN A 214 -17.49 -9.27 8.09
N ALA A 215 -16.93 -9.23 6.87
CA ALA A 215 -15.50 -9.09 6.65
C ALA A 215 -14.95 -7.71 7.04
N LEU A 216 -15.62 -6.62 6.63
CA LEU A 216 -15.06 -5.26 6.73
C LEU A 216 -15.76 -4.37 7.76
N GLY A 217 -16.97 -4.71 8.19
CA GLY A 217 -17.71 -3.94 9.18
C GLY A 217 -18.22 -2.58 8.70
N THR A 218 -18.30 -2.41 7.38
CA THR A 218 -18.72 -1.19 6.71
C THR A 218 -19.85 -1.48 5.72
N PRO A 219 -20.75 -0.51 5.45
CA PRO A 219 -21.90 -0.74 4.59
C PRO A 219 -21.51 -0.96 3.12
N ALA A 220 -22.32 -1.77 2.43
CA ALA A 220 -22.44 -1.67 0.98
C ALA A 220 -23.11 -0.33 0.63
N ALA A 221 -22.72 0.27 -0.49
CA ALA A 221 -23.34 1.52 -0.93
C ALA A 221 -24.80 1.29 -1.37
N ASP A 222 -25.03 0.16 -2.05
CA ASP A 222 -26.32 -0.29 -2.55
C ASP A 222 -26.37 -1.83 -2.53
N MET A 223 -27.56 -2.40 -2.76
CA MET A 223 -27.69 -3.84 -3.04
C MET A 223 -26.92 -4.22 -4.32
N PRO A 224 -26.29 -5.41 -4.38
CA PRO A 224 -25.58 -5.84 -5.57
C PRO A 224 -26.49 -5.85 -6.79
N ALA A 225 -26.02 -5.24 -7.87
CA ALA A 225 -26.72 -5.25 -9.16
C ALA A 225 -26.19 -6.37 -10.02
N ARG A 226 -27.08 -7.06 -10.75
CA ARG A 226 -26.67 -8.00 -11.80
C ARG A 226 -26.43 -7.23 -13.08
N GLU A 227 -25.21 -7.25 -13.58
CA GLU A 227 -24.79 -6.51 -14.77
C GLU A 227 -24.26 -7.48 -15.82
N GLU A 228 -24.56 -7.20 -17.09
CA GLU A 228 -24.06 -7.92 -18.26
C GLU A 228 -23.22 -6.96 -19.11
N ASP A 229 -22.03 -7.38 -19.50
CA ASP A 229 -21.17 -6.59 -20.39
C ASP A 229 -21.51 -6.79 -21.87
N SER A 230 -20.82 -6.04 -22.75
CA SER A 230 -21.03 -6.12 -24.19
C SER A 230 -20.66 -7.47 -24.82
N GLU A 231 -19.93 -8.32 -24.10
CA GLU A 231 -19.51 -9.65 -24.53
C GLU A 231 -20.44 -10.74 -23.98
N GLY A 232 -21.49 -10.36 -23.23
CA GLY A 232 -22.44 -11.28 -22.61
C GLY A 232 -21.95 -11.89 -21.29
N SER A 233 -20.83 -11.41 -20.74
CA SER A 233 -20.36 -11.85 -19.43
C SER A 233 -21.19 -11.18 -18.34
N VAL A 234 -21.71 -12.00 -17.41
CA VAL A 234 -22.54 -11.52 -16.32
C VAL A 234 -21.78 -11.52 -15.00
N ALA A 235 -21.95 -10.46 -14.21
CA ALA A 235 -21.46 -10.36 -12.85
C ALA A 235 -22.51 -9.82 -11.88
N TRP A 236 -22.37 -10.21 -10.61
CA TRP A 236 -22.94 -9.44 -9.50
C TRP A 236 -21.96 -8.34 -9.10
N THR A 237 -22.39 -7.10 -9.20
CA THR A 237 -21.60 -5.90 -8.93
C THR A 237 -21.93 -5.37 -7.53
N LEU A 238 -20.98 -5.49 -6.61
CA LEU A 238 -21.08 -4.95 -5.26
C LEU A 238 -20.26 -3.66 -5.16
N ARG A 239 -20.94 -2.57 -4.80
CA ARG A 239 -20.31 -1.30 -4.42
C ARG A 239 -20.16 -1.26 -2.90
N ARG A 240 -18.95 -1.08 -2.41
CA ARG A 240 -18.65 -1.32 -1.00
C ARG A 240 -17.76 -0.25 -0.40
N SER A 241 -18.07 0.18 0.82
CA SER A 241 -17.18 1.06 1.59
C SER A 241 -16.23 0.24 2.44
N HIS A 242 -15.04 0.77 2.74
CA HIS A 242 -14.05 0.16 3.65
C HIS A 242 -12.96 1.17 4.01
N TYR A 243 -12.22 0.91 5.07
CA TYR A 243 -11.00 1.66 5.31
C TYR A 243 -9.90 1.17 4.38
N LEU A 244 -9.22 2.09 3.71
CA LEU A 244 -8.05 1.83 2.89
C LEU A 244 -6.82 2.38 3.63
N TYR A 245 -5.91 1.49 4.01
CA TYR A 245 -4.58 1.86 4.49
C TYR A 245 -3.76 2.31 3.29
N ILE A 246 -3.19 3.50 3.35
CA ILE A 246 -2.32 4.07 2.33
C ILE A 246 -1.01 4.38 3.01
N ALA A 247 0.05 3.71 2.59
CA ALA A 247 1.39 3.89 3.15
C ALA A 247 2.42 4.17 2.07
N HIS A 248 3.31 5.11 2.36
CA HIS A 248 4.48 5.43 1.56
C HIS A 248 5.69 4.75 2.17
N ILE A 249 6.29 3.84 1.40
CA ILE A 249 7.42 3.00 1.83
C ILE A 249 8.49 3.01 0.75
N HIS A 250 9.76 2.98 1.12
CA HIS A 250 10.84 2.92 0.15
C HIS A 250 11.02 1.50 -0.41
N LEU A 251 11.43 1.41 -1.67
CA LEU A 251 11.62 0.16 -2.42
C LEU A 251 12.49 -0.84 -1.65
N ARG A 252 13.53 -0.35 -0.97
CA ARG A 252 14.45 -1.14 -0.14
C ARG A 252 13.75 -1.94 0.96
N ASP A 253 12.70 -1.39 1.56
CA ASP A 253 12.01 -1.98 2.71
C ASP A 253 10.63 -2.56 2.35
N ALA A 254 10.19 -2.41 1.09
CA ALA A 254 8.84 -2.75 0.67
C ALA A 254 8.44 -4.20 0.99
N ALA A 255 9.31 -5.17 0.70
CA ALA A 255 9.05 -6.58 0.97
C ALA A 255 8.93 -6.88 2.48
N ARG A 256 9.79 -6.26 3.31
CA ARG A 256 9.77 -6.43 4.77
C ARG A 256 8.50 -5.83 5.38
N CYS A 257 8.10 -4.64 4.91
CA CYS A 257 6.82 -4.03 5.31
C CYS A 257 5.62 -4.93 4.97
N ILE A 258 5.60 -5.51 3.75
CA ILE A 258 4.55 -6.43 3.31
C ILE A 258 4.54 -7.71 4.15
N GLU A 259 5.70 -8.27 4.45
CA GLU A 259 5.83 -9.44 5.33
C GLU A 259 5.25 -9.15 6.72
N ARG A 260 5.58 -8.02 7.36
CA ARG A 260 5.04 -7.65 8.68
C ARG A 260 3.52 -7.49 8.67
N LEU A 261 2.97 -6.93 7.59
CA LEU A 261 1.52 -6.80 7.41
C LEU A 261 0.84 -8.16 7.18
N ALA A 262 1.50 -9.06 6.46
CA ALA A 262 1.00 -10.42 6.24
C ALA A 262 1.07 -11.28 7.51
N GLU A 263 2.17 -11.22 8.27
CA GLU A 263 2.33 -11.89 9.57
C GLU A 263 1.25 -11.46 10.58
N ALA A 264 0.84 -10.19 10.51
CA ALA A 264 -0.23 -9.65 11.34
C ALA A 264 -1.65 -9.91 10.78
N GLY A 265 -1.78 -10.63 9.67
CA GLY A 265 -3.07 -11.01 9.08
C GLY A 265 -3.84 -9.83 8.49
N PHE A 266 -3.14 -8.87 7.88
CA PHE A 266 -3.75 -7.80 7.09
C PHE A 266 -3.61 -8.05 5.58
N ILE A 267 -2.51 -8.66 5.15
CA ILE A 267 -2.32 -9.14 3.78
C ILE A 267 -2.43 -10.67 3.81
N GLY A 268 -3.34 -11.22 3.02
CA GLY A 268 -3.49 -12.68 2.92
C GLY A 268 -2.26 -13.37 2.35
N ARG A 269 -2.08 -14.65 2.67
CA ARG A 269 -1.07 -15.49 2.00
C ARG A 269 -1.71 -16.19 0.81
N LYS A 270 -0.96 -16.40 -0.27
CA LYS A 270 -1.53 -16.99 -1.49
C LYS A 270 -1.78 -18.49 -1.29
N ALA A 271 -2.97 -18.81 -0.80
CA ALA A 271 -3.45 -20.18 -0.55
C ALA A 271 -4.81 -20.47 -1.22
N GLY A 272 -5.39 -19.51 -1.95
CA GLY A 272 -6.70 -19.67 -2.61
C GLY A 272 -7.88 -19.70 -1.63
N ALA A 273 -7.69 -19.22 -0.39
CA ALA A 273 -8.75 -19.13 0.61
C ALA A 273 -9.73 -17.97 0.31
N GLU A 274 -10.93 -18.08 0.85
CA GLU A 274 -11.99 -17.07 0.77
C GLU A 274 -12.10 -16.29 2.08
N GLY A 275 -12.64 -15.07 2.04
CA GLY A 275 -12.81 -14.23 3.22
C GLY A 275 -11.60 -13.37 3.56
N TYR A 276 -11.76 -12.44 4.49
CA TYR A 276 -10.70 -11.49 4.84
C TYR A 276 -9.58 -12.19 5.65
N PRO A 277 -8.29 -11.97 5.34
CA PRO A 277 -7.73 -11.10 4.29
C PRO A 277 -7.35 -11.84 2.98
N ASP A 278 -7.67 -13.12 2.84
CA ASP A 278 -7.16 -14.00 1.77
C ASP A 278 -7.97 -13.94 0.46
N GLY A 279 -9.24 -13.55 0.53
CA GLY A 279 -10.12 -13.43 -0.63
C GLY A 279 -9.60 -12.40 -1.63
N PRO A 280 -9.63 -12.67 -2.95
CA PRO A 280 -9.09 -11.77 -3.97
C PRO A 280 -9.58 -10.31 -3.91
N GLU A 281 -10.82 -10.09 -3.48
CA GLU A 281 -11.37 -8.76 -3.30
C GLU A 281 -10.66 -7.96 -2.19
N PHE A 282 -9.98 -8.63 -1.26
CA PHE A 282 -9.23 -8.00 -0.17
C PHE A 282 -7.75 -7.81 -0.50
N ALA A 283 -7.34 -8.08 -1.75
CA ALA A 283 -5.96 -7.95 -2.16
C ALA A 283 -5.44 -6.53 -1.92
N ALA A 284 -4.23 -6.44 -1.38
CA ALA A 284 -3.47 -5.21 -1.35
C ALA A 284 -2.99 -4.86 -2.78
N ALA A 285 -2.61 -3.60 -3.01
CA ALA A 285 -1.89 -3.18 -4.20
C ALA A 285 -0.64 -2.38 -3.85
N LEU A 286 0.48 -2.71 -4.49
CA LEU A 286 1.72 -1.94 -4.44
C LEU A 286 1.84 -1.15 -5.74
N LEU A 287 1.94 0.16 -5.62
CA LEU A 287 1.83 1.12 -6.71
C LEU A 287 3.12 1.94 -6.83
N PRO A 288 3.47 2.41 -8.05
CA PRO A 288 4.32 3.57 -8.21
C PRO A 288 3.86 4.73 -7.33
N PHE A 289 4.79 5.43 -6.69
CA PHE A 289 4.41 6.61 -5.91
C PHE A 289 3.75 7.67 -6.78
N GLY A 290 2.67 8.27 -6.28
CA GLY A 290 1.88 9.26 -7.01
C GLY A 290 0.71 8.62 -7.78
N TYR A 291 0.81 7.34 -8.15
CA TYR A 291 -0.26 6.63 -8.84
C TYR A 291 -1.54 6.59 -7.99
N GLU A 292 -1.43 6.53 -6.66
CA GLU A 292 -2.60 6.53 -5.78
C GLU A 292 -3.45 7.81 -5.89
N TYR A 293 -2.86 8.94 -6.28
CA TYR A 293 -3.56 10.22 -6.49
C TYR A 293 -3.98 10.41 -7.95
N ALA A 294 -3.13 9.99 -8.89
CA ALA A 294 -3.32 10.20 -10.31
C ALA A 294 -4.32 9.21 -10.93
N ALA A 295 -4.28 7.94 -10.50
CA ALA A 295 -5.09 6.90 -11.11
C ALA A 295 -6.58 7.12 -10.82
N LYS A 296 -7.34 7.23 -11.90
CA LYS A 296 -8.80 7.15 -11.89
C LYS A 296 -9.20 5.79 -12.45
N ASN A 297 -10.16 5.15 -11.80
CA ASN A 297 -10.73 3.88 -12.27
C ASN A 297 -9.69 2.76 -12.41
N ALA A 298 -8.82 2.59 -11.41
CA ALA A 298 -7.85 1.50 -11.38
C ALA A 298 -8.57 0.15 -11.19
N TRP A 299 -8.21 -0.87 -11.97
CA TRP A 299 -8.85 -2.18 -11.86
C TRP A 299 -7.92 -3.32 -12.24
N TRP A 300 -8.24 -4.51 -11.73
CA TRP A 300 -7.58 -5.76 -12.07
C TRP A 300 -8.50 -6.94 -11.81
N PHE A 301 -8.20 -8.07 -12.45
CA PHE A 301 -8.82 -9.36 -12.14
C PHE A 301 -7.98 -10.14 -11.15
N ASP A 302 -8.61 -11.02 -10.37
CA ASP A 302 -7.88 -12.09 -9.71
C ASP A 302 -7.28 -13.06 -10.75
N PRO A 303 -6.20 -13.80 -10.42
CA PRO A 303 -5.54 -14.68 -11.39
C PRO A 303 -6.45 -15.74 -12.02
N ALA A 304 -7.50 -16.16 -11.33
CA ALA A 304 -8.47 -17.12 -11.84
C ALA A 304 -9.61 -16.47 -12.65
N GLY A 305 -9.62 -15.14 -12.80
CA GLY A 305 -10.63 -14.41 -13.57
C GLY A 305 -12.05 -14.65 -13.04
N ARG A 306 -12.21 -14.72 -11.72
CA ARG A 306 -13.48 -14.89 -10.99
C ARG A 306 -14.06 -13.55 -10.54
N ARG A 307 -13.20 -12.59 -10.23
CA ARG A 307 -13.53 -11.29 -9.65
C ARG A 307 -12.73 -10.20 -10.32
N ARG A 308 -13.40 -9.08 -10.59
CA ARG A 308 -12.75 -7.81 -10.95
C ARG A 308 -12.83 -6.87 -9.76
N MET A 309 -11.68 -6.37 -9.32
CA MET A 309 -11.58 -5.31 -8.33
C MET A 309 -11.45 -3.98 -9.08
N PHE A 310 -12.21 -2.98 -8.65
CA PHE A 310 -12.21 -1.65 -9.26
C PHE A 310 -12.22 -0.57 -8.18
N TYR A 311 -11.27 0.35 -8.26
CA TYR A 311 -11.10 1.48 -7.37
C TYR A 311 -11.26 2.77 -8.19
N PRO A 312 -12.33 3.55 -7.97
CA PRO A 312 -12.50 4.85 -8.64
C PRO A 312 -11.33 5.81 -8.36
N SER A 313 -10.81 5.76 -7.12
CA SER A 313 -9.63 6.49 -6.65
C SER A 313 -9.06 5.74 -5.43
N PHE A 314 -7.73 5.68 -5.31
CA PHE A 314 -7.09 5.16 -4.11
C PHE A 314 -6.92 6.24 -3.05
N ALA A 315 -6.44 7.42 -3.42
CA ALA A 315 -6.15 8.52 -2.51
C ALA A 315 -6.66 9.87 -3.05
N ASP A 316 -6.77 10.85 -2.16
CA ASP A 316 -7.07 12.25 -2.48
C ASP A 316 -5.98 13.15 -1.88
N PRO A 317 -5.31 14.00 -2.69
CA PRO A 317 -4.24 14.86 -2.20
C PRO A 317 -4.73 15.91 -1.19
N ASP A 318 -5.97 16.39 -1.32
CA ASP A 318 -6.54 17.39 -0.41
C ASP A 318 -6.85 16.75 0.96
N GLU A 319 -7.34 15.50 0.96
CA GLU A 319 -7.51 14.72 2.19
C GLU A 319 -6.16 14.52 2.90
N ARG A 320 -5.10 14.16 2.16
CA ARG A 320 -3.75 14.02 2.72
C ARG A 320 -3.27 15.33 3.35
N ASN A 321 -3.41 16.45 2.65
CA ASN A 321 -2.96 17.75 3.15
C ASN A 321 -3.72 18.20 4.40
N ALA A 322 -5.00 17.80 4.54
CA ALA A 322 -5.81 18.09 5.72
C ALA A 322 -5.35 17.35 7.00
N LEU A 323 -4.55 16.27 6.89
CA LEU A 323 -4.04 15.52 8.05
C LEU A 323 -3.07 16.31 8.92
N ALA A 324 -2.38 17.30 8.36
CA ALA A 324 -1.36 18.08 9.06
C ALA A 324 -1.93 18.90 10.24
N ALA A 325 -3.25 19.03 10.36
CA ALA A 325 -3.91 19.90 11.34
C ALA A 325 -4.31 19.23 12.67
N ASN A 326 -4.30 17.90 12.80
CA ASN A 326 -4.86 17.22 14.00
C ASN A 326 -4.03 16.01 14.44
N SER A 327 -3.05 16.20 15.34
CA SER A 327 -2.07 15.16 15.68
C SER A 327 -1.92 14.93 17.19
N GLY A 328 -2.62 13.91 17.68
CA GLY A 328 -2.38 13.35 19.01
C GLY A 328 -2.82 11.89 19.05
N GLU A 329 -1.99 11.01 19.63
CA GLU A 329 -2.28 9.57 19.72
C GLU A 329 -3.65 9.29 20.39
N VAL A 330 -4.01 10.07 21.41
CA VAL A 330 -5.31 9.95 22.09
C VAL A 330 -6.46 10.25 21.13
N PHE A 331 -6.33 11.31 20.32
CA PHE A 331 -7.34 11.69 19.34
C PHE A 331 -7.49 10.63 18.24
N ILE A 332 -6.38 10.14 17.70
CA ILE A 332 -6.37 9.07 16.68
C ILE A 332 -7.07 7.82 17.22
N LYS A 333 -6.71 7.38 18.44
CA LYS A 333 -7.35 6.23 19.09
C LYS A 333 -8.84 6.44 19.36
N SER A 334 -9.27 7.68 19.63
CA SER A 334 -10.69 8.00 19.77
C SER A 334 -11.43 7.77 18.45
N LEU A 335 -10.93 8.33 17.35
CA LEU A 335 -11.54 8.15 16.03
C LEU A 335 -11.60 6.67 15.62
N ILE A 336 -10.55 5.90 15.90
CA ILE A 336 -10.54 4.45 15.66
C ILE A 336 -11.65 3.74 16.47
N ARG A 337 -11.80 4.08 17.76
CA ARG A 337 -12.85 3.49 18.60
C ARG A 337 -14.25 3.85 18.11
N ASP A 338 -14.44 5.09 17.64
CA ASP A 338 -15.71 5.52 17.06
C ASP A 338 -16.04 4.70 15.81
N ALA A 339 -15.06 4.52 14.90
CA ALA A 339 -15.21 3.66 13.73
C ALA A 339 -15.56 2.20 14.10
N GLN A 340 -14.85 1.62 15.08
CA GLN A 340 -15.09 0.25 15.56
C GLN A 340 -16.47 0.08 16.22
N LYS A 341 -16.90 1.08 16.98
CA LYS A 341 -18.23 1.10 17.61
C LYS A 341 -19.32 1.16 16.54
N THR A 342 -19.19 2.07 15.57
CA THR A 342 -20.12 2.19 14.44
C THR A 342 -20.20 0.89 13.64
N ALA A 343 -19.05 0.26 13.35
CA ALA A 343 -19.00 -1.04 12.66
C ALA A 343 -19.76 -2.14 13.43
N SER A 344 -19.55 -2.21 14.75
CA SER A 344 -20.18 -3.21 15.61
C SER A 344 -21.70 -3.03 15.69
N GLN A 345 -22.18 -1.78 15.81
CA GLN A 345 -23.60 -1.44 15.77
C GLN A 345 -24.23 -1.82 14.43
N PHE A 346 -23.57 -1.46 13.33
CA PHE A 346 -24.04 -1.76 11.99
C PHE A 346 -24.10 -3.26 11.70
N LYS A 347 -23.07 -4.04 12.05
CA LYS A 347 -23.10 -5.51 11.91
C LYS A 347 -24.29 -6.12 12.66
N ALA A 348 -24.55 -5.66 13.89
CA ALA A 348 -25.66 -6.17 14.71
C ALA A 348 -27.04 -5.82 14.13
N GLU A 349 -27.18 -4.65 13.51
CA GLU A 349 -28.41 -4.19 12.87
C GLU A 349 -28.71 -4.99 11.60
N ILE A 350 -27.72 -5.14 10.70
CA ILE A 350 -27.85 -5.93 9.48
C ILE A 350 -28.20 -7.39 9.77
N VAL A 351 -27.56 -8.01 10.77
CA VAL A 351 -27.91 -9.38 11.19
C VAL A 351 -29.35 -9.45 11.70
N ARG A 352 -29.79 -8.45 12.48
CA ARG A 352 -31.17 -8.41 12.99
C ARG A 352 -32.19 -8.26 11.86
N GLU A 353 -31.94 -7.35 10.91
CA GLU A 353 -32.79 -7.15 9.74
C GLU A 353 -32.87 -8.40 8.88
N PHE A 354 -31.73 -9.06 8.65
CA PHE A 354 -31.68 -10.32 7.91
C PHE A 354 -32.50 -11.42 8.60
N MET A 355 -32.33 -11.59 9.92
CA MET A 355 -33.09 -12.57 10.70
C MET A 355 -34.59 -12.25 10.73
N ALA A 356 -34.96 -10.97 10.82
CA ALA A 356 -36.35 -10.53 10.75
C ALA A 356 -36.97 -10.81 9.38
N GLY A 357 -36.23 -10.56 8.29
CA GLY A 357 -36.66 -10.88 6.92
C GLY A 357 -36.84 -12.40 6.71
N MET A 358 -35.98 -13.24 7.28
CA MET A 358 -36.13 -14.70 7.20
C MET A 358 -37.29 -15.22 8.05
N ALA A 359 -37.56 -14.63 9.22
CA ALA A 359 -38.67 -15.03 10.10
C ALA A 359 -40.05 -14.55 9.59
N GLY A 360 -40.08 -13.47 8.81
CA GLY A 360 -41.31 -12.88 8.27
C GLY A 360 -41.94 -13.63 7.09
N GLY A 361 -41.20 -14.55 6.43
CA GLY A 361 -41.74 -15.39 5.36
C GLY A 361 -42.31 -14.64 4.14
N GLU A 362 -42.01 -13.35 3.97
CA GLU A 362 -42.43 -12.62 2.78
C GLU A 362 -41.56 -13.03 1.58
N PRO A 363 -42.16 -13.41 0.44
CA PRO A 363 -41.40 -13.69 -0.76
C PRO A 363 -40.66 -12.42 -1.17
N VAL A 364 -39.35 -12.56 -1.44
CA VAL A 364 -38.56 -11.55 -2.15
C VAL A 364 -39.38 -11.11 -3.36
N PRO A 365 -39.67 -9.81 -3.58
CA PRO A 365 -40.48 -9.39 -4.71
C PRO A 365 -39.74 -9.77 -5.99
N GLN A 366 -40.20 -10.85 -6.63
CA GLN A 366 -39.91 -11.16 -8.01
C GLN A 366 -40.71 -10.20 -8.89
N SER A 367 -40.29 -8.93 -8.98
CA SER A 367 -40.69 -8.05 -10.08
C SER A 367 -39.98 -6.71 -9.97
N MET A 368 -38.96 -6.51 -10.79
CA MET A 368 -38.94 -5.44 -11.79
C MET A 368 -38.07 -5.94 -12.93
N HIS A 369 -38.73 -6.19 -14.06
CA HIS A 369 -38.17 -6.68 -15.33
C HIS A 369 -37.20 -5.69 -15.95
#